data_AF-A0A956A3J6-F1
#
_entry.id   AF-A0A956A3J6-F1
#
_cell.length_a   1.000
_cell.length_b   1.000
_cell.length_c   1.000
_cell.angle_alpha   90.00
_cell.angle_beta   90.00
_cell.angle_gamma   90.00
#
_symmetry.space_group_name_H-M   'P 1'
#
loop_
_entity.id
_entity.type
_entity.pdbx_description
1 polymer ?
#
loop_
_entity_poly.entity_id
_entity_poly.type
_entity_poly.pdbx_seq_one_letter_code
_entity_poly.pdbx_strand_id
1 'polypeptide(L)'
;MTRSLPIRPTLVLALLLAACGGDAAGPGTDTSAADTALPADADAAGVDATLPDVEPDVADALVTPPDRAAGARAVRPATCADDGAACLLPWPSNAHVAVDPASATGLRVAVAPSAAPEGEDVSGVVRADGFSRVSPIVLALPAAPAELAPGDAPVLVIVAEPGAALGRVEPVWYATFAAADDGAGSALVTYPARPLAAATEHAVVALDTLALTGGGHLEADRATRVALGLDAPADADEAALFAYMAPERAALAEAG
;
A
#
# COMPACT_ATOMS: atom_id res chain seq x y z
N MET A 1 -22.99 -4.26 -25.86
CA MET A 1 -23.76 -3.56 -24.81
C MET A 1 -22.91 -3.58 -23.54
N THR A 2 -22.00 -2.63 -23.39
CA THR A 2 -21.17 -2.48 -22.19
C THR A 2 -22.03 -1.80 -21.12
N ARG A 3 -22.51 -2.57 -20.15
CA ARG A 3 -23.12 -2.01 -18.94
C ARG A 3 -21.98 -1.40 -18.13
N SER A 4 -21.84 -0.08 -18.20
CA SER A 4 -21.11 0.68 -17.19
C SER A 4 -21.97 0.59 -15.92
N LEU A 5 -21.63 -0.36 -15.04
CA LEU A 5 -22.15 -0.37 -13.69
C LEU A 5 -21.50 0.82 -12.96
N PRO A 6 -22.26 1.70 -12.30
CA PRO A 6 -21.65 2.72 -11.47
C PRO A 6 -20.93 2.00 -10.34
N ILE A 7 -19.58 2.00 -10.36
CA ILE A 7 -18.81 1.49 -9.23
C ILE A 7 -19.10 2.49 -8.11
N ARG A 8 -19.84 2.04 -7.09
CA ARG A 8 -19.98 2.78 -5.83
C ARG A 8 -18.91 2.20 -4.92
N PRO A 9 -17.70 2.77 -4.87
CA PRO A 9 -16.58 2.09 -4.25
C PRO A 9 -16.60 2.45 -2.77
N THR A 10 -17.19 1.61 -1.92
CA THR A 10 -16.64 1.49 -0.56
C THR A 10 -15.47 0.52 -0.71
N LEU A 11 -14.36 1.10 -1.13
CA LEU A 11 -13.20 0.37 -1.61
C LEU A 11 -12.35 -0.02 -0.39
N VAL A 12 -11.83 -1.24 -0.36
CA VAL A 12 -11.28 -1.82 0.89
C VAL A 12 -9.75 -1.88 0.88
N LEU A 13 -9.08 -1.48 -0.21
CA LEU A 13 -7.62 -1.43 -0.22
C LEU A 13 -7.14 -0.66 -1.45
N ALA A 14 -6.07 0.13 -1.36
CA ALA A 14 -5.39 0.63 -2.54
C ALA A 14 -3.89 0.37 -2.35
N LEU A 15 -3.38 -0.57 -3.15
CA LEU A 15 -1.98 -1.04 -3.08
C LEU A 15 -1.21 -0.58 -4.29
N LEU A 16 -0.03 -0.03 -4.09
CA LEU A 16 0.88 0.24 -5.19
C LEU A 16 1.70 -1.02 -5.53
N LEU A 17 1.65 -1.43 -6.79
CA LEU A 17 2.63 -2.34 -7.39
C LEU A 17 3.56 -1.54 -8.30
N ALA A 18 4.85 -1.46 -7.96
CA ALA A 18 5.88 -1.11 -8.93
C ALA A 18 6.46 -2.39 -9.52
N ALA A 19 6.12 -2.69 -10.77
CA ALA A 19 6.52 -3.94 -11.40
C ALA A 19 7.97 -3.88 -11.92
N CYS A 20 8.78 -4.94 -11.73
CA CYS A 20 10.20 -4.96 -12.10
C CYS A 20 10.47 -4.47 -13.53
N GLY A 21 11.53 -3.68 -13.69
CA GLY A 21 12.08 -3.30 -14.99
C GLY A 21 12.71 -4.50 -15.72
N GLY A 22 12.65 -4.52 -17.05
CA GLY A 22 13.41 -5.47 -17.87
C GLY A 22 14.88 -5.04 -18.00
N ASP A 23 15.79 -6.01 -18.01
CA ASP A 23 17.24 -5.87 -17.84
C ASP A 23 17.93 -4.74 -18.62
N ALA A 24 18.74 -3.97 -17.90
CA ALA A 24 19.99 -3.40 -18.39
C ALA A 24 21.08 -3.62 -17.32
N ALA A 25 21.79 -4.74 -17.43
CA ALA A 25 22.92 -5.07 -16.57
C ALA A 25 24.06 -4.05 -16.75
N GLY A 26 24.39 -3.31 -15.69
CA GLY A 26 25.58 -2.46 -15.58
C GLY A 26 26.32 -2.74 -14.28
N PRO A 27 27.67 -2.80 -14.28
CA PRO A 27 28.45 -3.13 -13.09
C PRO A 27 28.60 -1.88 -12.20
N GLY A 28 27.98 -1.88 -11.03
CA GLY A 28 28.13 -0.83 -10.01
C GLY A 28 29.32 -1.09 -9.08
N THR A 29 30.23 -0.13 -9.02
CA THR A 29 31.38 -0.06 -8.12
C THR A 29 31.00 0.55 -6.76
N ASP A 30 31.31 -0.16 -5.67
CA ASP A 30 31.12 0.31 -4.30
C ASP A 30 32.04 1.49 -3.96
N THR A 31 31.47 2.59 -3.45
CA THR A 31 32.23 3.63 -2.73
C THR A 31 31.49 3.96 -1.44
N SER A 32 32.11 3.65 -0.29
CA SER A 32 31.61 3.91 1.05
C SER A 32 32.41 5.06 1.69
N ALA A 33 31.69 6.07 2.18
CA ALA A 33 32.14 7.18 3.03
C ALA A 33 30.86 7.74 3.70
N ALA A 34 30.79 8.18 4.96
CA ALA A 34 31.76 8.30 6.05
C ALA A 34 30.96 8.42 7.36
N ASP A 35 31.55 7.94 8.45
CA ASP A 35 31.20 8.25 9.84
C ASP A 35 31.30 9.76 10.11
N THR A 36 30.34 10.34 10.84
CA THR A 36 30.57 11.58 11.57
C THR A 36 29.82 11.56 12.89
N ALA A 37 30.59 11.45 13.97
CA ALA A 37 30.13 11.54 15.35
C ALA A 37 29.74 12.98 15.72
N LEU A 38 28.65 13.14 16.47
CA LEU A 38 28.24 14.38 17.12
C LEU A 38 28.88 14.51 18.50
N PRO A 39 29.39 15.69 18.92
CA PRO A 39 29.71 15.95 20.30
C PRO A 39 28.46 16.37 21.09
N ALA A 40 28.32 15.79 22.28
CA ALA A 40 27.51 16.33 23.36
C ALA A 40 28.28 17.47 24.04
N ASP A 41 27.59 18.55 24.40
CA ASP A 41 27.73 19.15 25.73
C ASP A 41 26.62 20.16 26.02
N ALA A 42 26.27 20.17 27.30
CA ALA A 42 25.16 20.86 27.93
C ALA A 42 25.47 22.34 28.19
N ASP A 43 24.40 23.14 28.29
CA ASP A 43 24.36 24.22 29.27
C ASP A 43 22.90 24.54 29.63
N ALA A 44 22.57 24.35 30.90
CA ALA A 44 21.29 24.67 31.50
C ALA A 44 21.43 25.98 32.28
N ALA A 45 20.90 27.07 31.72
CA ALA A 45 20.71 28.33 32.44
C ALA A 45 19.22 28.54 32.68
N GLY A 46 18.85 28.62 33.96
CA GLY A 46 17.49 28.86 34.40
C GLY A 46 16.98 30.24 34.02
N VAL A 47 15.73 30.27 33.56
CA VAL A 47 14.92 31.48 33.49
C VAL A 47 13.58 31.19 34.15
N ASP A 48 13.38 31.87 35.28
CA ASP A 48 12.12 32.07 35.97
C ASP A 48 11.24 32.98 35.11
N ALA A 49 10.12 32.45 34.62
CA ALA A 49 9.11 33.22 33.91
C ALA A 49 7.73 32.71 34.34
N THR A 50 7.06 33.52 35.15
CA THR A 50 5.64 33.42 35.48
C THR A 50 4.83 33.41 34.18
N LEU A 51 4.20 32.27 33.87
CA LEU A 51 3.33 32.13 32.71
C LEU A 51 1.94 32.73 33.04
N PRO A 52 1.40 33.64 32.21
CA PRO A 52 -0.02 33.98 32.28
C PRO A 52 -0.86 32.78 31.81
N ASP A 53 -1.97 32.51 32.50
CA ASP A 53 -3.03 31.61 32.05
C ASP A 53 -3.65 32.19 30.76
N VAL A 54 -3.10 31.77 29.62
CA VAL A 54 -3.71 31.92 28.31
C VAL A 54 -4.21 30.53 27.96
N GLU A 55 -5.51 30.28 28.07
CA GLU A 55 -6.12 29.13 27.38
C GLU A 55 -6.03 29.40 25.87
N PRO A 56 -5.19 28.68 25.11
CA PRO A 56 -5.31 28.73 23.67
C PRO A 56 -6.41 27.73 23.30
N ASP A 57 -7.62 28.23 23.07
CA ASP A 57 -8.55 27.59 22.13
C ASP A 57 -7.98 27.77 20.70
N VAL A 58 -6.81 27.19 20.48
CA VAL A 58 -6.23 27.00 19.16
C VAL A 58 -6.50 25.53 18.90
N ALA A 59 -7.63 25.24 18.27
CA ALA A 59 -7.79 23.97 17.59
C ALA A 59 -6.54 23.81 16.71
N ASP A 60 -5.65 22.93 17.11
CA ASP A 60 -4.35 22.71 16.47
C ASP A 60 -4.66 22.29 15.03
N ALA A 61 -4.49 23.23 14.10
CA ALA A 61 -4.91 23.01 12.73
C ALA A 61 -4.03 21.90 12.15
N LEU A 62 -4.65 20.77 11.84
CA LEU A 62 -3.96 19.61 11.29
C LEU A 62 -3.08 20.01 10.10
N VAL A 63 -1.77 19.85 10.22
CA VAL A 63 -0.83 20.14 9.14
C VAL A 63 -0.91 19.02 8.11
N THR A 64 -1.54 19.29 6.96
CA THR A 64 -1.62 18.34 5.85
C THR A 64 -0.38 18.48 4.94
N PRO A 65 0.40 17.41 4.72
CA PRO A 65 1.50 17.44 3.75
C PRO A 65 0.96 17.59 2.33
N PRO A 66 1.78 18.07 1.37
CA PRO A 66 1.36 18.15 -0.02
C PRO A 66 1.09 16.76 -0.60
N ASP A 67 0.11 16.68 -1.51
CA ASP A 67 -0.20 15.45 -2.23
C ASP A 67 1.04 14.90 -2.96
N ARG A 68 1.17 13.56 -2.95
CA ARG A 68 2.20 12.87 -3.72
C ARG A 68 1.98 13.15 -5.21
N ALA A 69 3.03 13.59 -5.89
CA ALA A 69 2.99 13.76 -7.34
C ALA A 69 2.78 12.40 -8.03
N ALA A 70 1.95 12.34 -9.06
CA ALA A 70 1.73 11.13 -9.83
C ALA A 70 3.05 10.61 -10.45
N GLY A 71 3.31 9.30 -10.35
CA GLY A 71 4.56 8.67 -10.78
C GLY A 71 5.75 8.88 -9.83
N ALA A 72 5.58 9.61 -8.72
CA ALA A 72 6.63 9.75 -7.74
C ALA A 72 6.88 8.42 -7.01
N ARG A 73 8.12 7.91 -7.12
CA ARG A 73 8.61 6.73 -6.40
C ARG A 73 8.81 7.07 -4.93
N ALA A 74 7.74 6.92 -4.15
CA ALA A 74 7.73 7.18 -2.72
C ALA A 74 7.28 5.95 -1.94
N VAL A 75 7.85 5.77 -0.75
CA VAL A 75 7.48 4.70 0.18
C VAL A 75 6.19 5.08 0.88
N ARG A 76 5.29 4.10 1.03
CA ARG A 76 4.08 4.30 1.82
C ARG A 76 4.46 4.32 3.31
N PRO A 77 4.08 5.34 4.09
CA PRO A 77 4.16 5.26 5.54
C PRO A 77 3.18 4.17 6.01
N ALA A 78 3.70 3.09 6.60
CA ALA A 78 2.88 2.00 7.13
C ALA A 78 3.51 1.47 8.42
N THR A 79 2.66 1.23 9.42
CA THR A 79 3.00 0.47 10.61
C THR A 79 2.38 -0.92 10.50
N CYS A 80 3.19 -1.94 10.73
CA CYS A 80 2.73 -3.32 10.84
C CYS A 80 1.87 -3.47 12.11
N ALA A 81 0.80 -4.27 12.05
CA ALA A 81 0.13 -4.74 13.25
C ALA A 81 1.00 -5.80 13.97
N ASP A 82 0.72 -6.11 15.23
CA ASP A 82 1.59 -6.94 16.07
C ASP A 82 1.63 -8.45 15.67
N ASP A 83 0.84 -8.88 14.69
CA ASP A 83 0.56 -10.29 14.36
C ASP A 83 1.44 -10.89 13.24
N GLY A 84 2.52 -10.21 12.83
CA GLY A 84 3.64 -10.75 12.05
C GLY A 84 3.33 -11.17 10.60
N ALA A 85 2.44 -12.14 10.39
CA ALA A 85 2.04 -12.65 9.07
C ALA A 85 1.05 -11.73 8.35
N ALA A 86 0.16 -11.05 9.08
CA ALA A 86 -0.70 -10.03 8.49
C ALA A 86 0.08 -8.77 8.10
N CYS A 87 1.29 -8.58 8.66
CA CYS A 87 2.15 -7.43 8.35
C CYS A 87 2.55 -7.35 6.88
N LEU A 88 2.74 -8.51 6.23
CA LEU A 88 3.05 -8.57 4.80
C LEU A 88 1.82 -8.49 3.92
N LEU A 89 0.63 -8.57 4.53
CA LEU A 89 -0.63 -8.58 3.83
C LEU A 89 -1.27 -7.20 3.88
N PRO A 90 -1.88 -6.77 2.76
CA PRO A 90 -1.87 -7.42 1.45
C PRO A 90 -0.46 -7.51 0.81
N TRP A 91 -0.19 -8.61 0.12
CA TRP A 91 1.05 -8.78 -0.64
C TRP A 91 0.75 -8.81 -2.13
N PRO A 92 1.54 -8.17 -2.99
CA PRO A 92 2.58 -7.20 -2.68
C PRO A 92 2.01 -5.83 -2.27
N SER A 93 2.80 -5.03 -1.55
CA SER A 93 2.44 -3.70 -1.08
C SER A 93 3.65 -2.77 -1.05
N ASN A 94 3.45 -1.51 -1.41
CA ASN A 94 4.47 -0.46 -1.27
C ASN A 94 4.82 -0.09 0.18
N ALA A 95 4.15 -0.68 1.17
CA ALA A 95 4.64 -0.69 2.54
C ALA A 95 5.96 -1.47 2.68
N HIS A 96 6.28 -2.35 1.71
CA HIS A 96 7.45 -3.22 1.73
C HIS A 96 8.44 -2.87 0.62
N VAL A 97 8.60 -1.58 0.30
CA VAL A 97 9.61 -1.09 -0.63
C VAL A 97 10.39 0.07 -0.01
N ALA A 98 11.61 0.28 -0.49
CA ALA A 98 12.43 1.45 -0.23
C ALA A 98 12.75 2.16 -1.56
N VAL A 99 12.95 3.48 -1.51
CA VAL A 99 13.47 4.22 -2.66
C VAL A 99 14.90 3.79 -2.94
N ASP A 100 15.16 3.39 -4.18
CA ASP A 100 16.48 3.03 -4.67
C ASP A 100 16.65 3.57 -6.09
N PRO A 101 17.24 4.77 -6.27
CA PRO A 101 17.45 5.37 -7.58
C PRO A 101 18.39 4.57 -8.48
N ALA A 102 19.18 3.64 -7.93
CA ALA A 102 20.05 2.76 -8.70
C ALA A 102 19.29 1.54 -9.24
N SER A 103 18.08 1.26 -8.76
CA SER A 103 17.24 0.16 -9.24
C SER A 103 16.55 0.51 -10.56
N ALA A 104 16.17 -0.49 -11.34
CA ALA A 104 15.48 -0.28 -12.61
C ALA A 104 14.10 0.41 -12.47
N THR A 105 13.47 0.33 -11.30
CA THR A 105 12.14 0.92 -11.05
C THR A 105 12.19 2.18 -10.18
N GLY A 106 13.38 2.53 -9.65
CA GLY A 106 13.53 3.55 -8.61
C GLY A 106 13.12 3.06 -7.21
N LEU A 107 12.75 1.78 -7.09
CA LEU A 107 12.32 1.12 -5.86
C LEU A 107 13.02 -0.23 -5.70
N ARG A 108 13.25 -0.65 -4.46
CA ARG A 108 13.71 -1.99 -4.10
C ARG A 108 12.77 -2.57 -3.06
N VAL A 109 12.46 -3.86 -3.13
CA VAL A 109 11.67 -4.51 -2.08
C VAL A 109 12.44 -4.45 -0.76
N ALA A 110 11.79 -4.00 0.30
CA ALA A 110 12.34 -3.80 1.63
C ALA A 110 11.35 -4.37 2.65
N VAL A 111 11.49 -5.65 2.97
CA VAL A 111 10.70 -6.33 4.00
C VAL A 111 11.48 -6.24 5.32
N ALA A 112 10.85 -5.68 6.35
CA ALA A 112 11.42 -5.68 7.69
C ALA A 112 11.60 -7.13 8.18
N PRO A 113 12.74 -7.50 8.80
CA PRO A 113 12.94 -8.86 9.31
C PRO A 113 11.85 -9.31 10.27
N SER A 114 11.28 -8.39 11.05
CA SER A 114 10.16 -8.65 11.97
C SER A 114 8.81 -8.89 11.28
N ALA A 115 8.68 -8.55 10.00
CA ALA A 115 7.49 -8.83 9.22
C ALA A 115 7.57 -10.19 8.49
N ALA A 116 8.75 -10.80 8.42
CA ALA A 116 8.88 -12.14 7.86
C ALA A 116 8.32 -13.19 8.84
N PRO A 117 7.57 -14.20 8.37
CA PRO A 117 7.21 -15.33 9.21
C PRO A 117 8.44 -16.00 9.81
N GLU A 118 8.33 -16.53 11.03
CA GLU A 118 9.45 -17.15 11.73
C GLU A 118 10.06 -18.29 10.91
N GLY A 119 11.39 -18.23 10.70
CA GLY A 119 12.13 -19.25 9.95
C GLY A 119 12.12 -19.07 8.43
N GLU A 120 11.42 -18.08 7.88
CA GLU A 120 11.40 -17.81 6.44
C GLU A 120 12.58 -16.92 6.00
N ASP A 121 13.30 -17.36 4.96
CA ASP A 121 14.37 -16.56 4.34
C ASP A 121 13.80 -15.64 3.25
N VAL A 122 13.61 -14.37 3.60
CA VAL A 122 13.15 -13.35 2.65
C VAL A 122 14.28 -12.73 1.83
N SER A 123 15.55 -13.11 2.02
CA SER A 123 16.72 -12.44 1.42
C SER A 123 16.67 -12.37 -0.11
N GLY A 124 16.10 -13.39 -0.77
CA GLY A 124 15.89 -13.39 -2.21
C GLY A 124 14.89 -12.34 -2.68
N VAL A 125 13.83 -12.10 -1.90
CA VAL A 125 12.77 -11.14 -2.19
C VAL A 125 13.28 -9.70 -2.03
N VAL A 126 14.08 -9.41 -1.00
CA VAL A 126 14.64 -8.06 -0.72
C VAL A 126 15.65 -7.60 -1.79
N ARG A 127 16.11 -8.48 -2.67
CA ARG A 127 16.99 -8.14 -3.79
C ARG A 127 16.25 -7.65 -5.03
N ALA A 128 14.93 -7.75 -5.06
CA ALA A 128 14.15 -7.41 -6.24
C ALA A 128 14.00 -5.89 -6.41
N ASP A 129 14.18 -5.41 -7.64
CA ASP A 129 13.98 -4.02 -8.06
C ASP A 129 12.48 -3.71 -8.26
N GLY A 130 11.69 -3.91 -7.19
CA GLY A 130 10.23 -3.88 -7.20
C GLY A 130 9.61 -5.28 -7.18
N PHE A 131 8.31 -5.35 -7.38
CA PHE A 131 7.58 -6.61 -7.35
C PHE A 131 7.52 -7.26 -8.74
N SER A 132 7.44 -8.59 -8.77
CA SER A 132 7.28 -9.30 -10.04
C SER A 132 6.02 -8.86 -10.78
N ARG A 133 6.14 -8.73 -12.11
CA ARG A 133 5.03 -8.39 -13.02
C ARG A 133 3.93 -9.44 -13.07
N VAL A 134 4.17 -10.62 -12.50
CA VAL A 134 3.23 -11.74 -12.40
C VAL A 134 3.01 -12.18 -10.95
N SER A 135 3.44 -11.36 -9.96
CA SER A 135 3.16 -11.65 -8.56
C SER A 135 1.66 -11.79 -8.32
N PRO A 136 1.21 -12.84 -7.61
CA PRO A 136 -0.15 -12.85 -7.11
C PRO A 136 -0.35 -11.75 -6.07
N ILE A 137 -1.53 -11.16 -6.09
CA ILE A 137 -2.05 -10.31 -5.02
C ILE A 137 -2.72 -11.24 -4.01
N VAL A 138 -2.31 -11.16 -2.75
CA VAL A 138 -2.84 -11.94 -1.64
C VAL A 138 -3.50 -10.98 -0.65
N LEU A 139 -4.77 -11.22 -0.36
CA LEU A 139 -5.56 -10.51 0.62
C LEU A 139 -6.03 -11.48 1.69
N ALA A 140 -5.77 -11.18 2.95
CA ALA A 140 -6.39 -11.87 4.07
C ALA A 140 -7.85 -11.42 4.22
N LEU A 141 -8.74 -12.38 4.47
CA LEU A 141 -10.16 -12.18 4.71
C LEU A 141 -10.53 -12.78 6.08
N PRO A 142 -11.41 -12.11 6.85
CA PRO A 142 -11.83 -12.60 8.16
C PRO A 142 -12.70 -13.87 8.08
N ALA A 143 -13.27 -14.16 6.91
CA ALA A 143 -14.03 -15.37 6.63
C ALA A 143 -13.87 -15.77 5.16
N ALA A 144 -14.30 -16.99 4.82
CA ALA A 144 -14.37 -17.42 3.43
C ALA A 144 -15.32 -16.53 2.63
N PRO A 145 -14.98 -16.11 1.40
CA PRO A 145 -15.93 -15.41 0.55
C PRO A 145 -17.12 -16.32 0.23
N ALA A 146 -18.30 -15.72 0.06
CA ALA A 146 -19.45 -16.42 -0.50
C ALA A 146 -19.14 -16.86 -1.94
N GLU A 147 -19.97 -17.74 -2.51
CA GLU A 147 -19.76 -18.23 -3.87
C GLU A 147 -19.66 -17.07 -4.88
N LEU A 148 -18.50 -16.95 -5.52
CA LEU A 148 -18.18 -15.91 -6.48
C LEU A 148 -18.58 -16.37 -7.88
N ALA A 149 -19.37 -15.56 -8.59
CA ALA A 149 -19.73 -15.86 -9.96
C ALA A 149 -18.50 -15.75 -10.89
N PRO A 150 -18.36 -16.63 -11.90
CA PRO A 150 -17.28 -16.53 -12.88
C PRO A 150 -17.27 -15.15 -13.55
N GLY A 151 -16.14 -14.44 -13.46
CA GLY A 151 -15.95 -13.12 -14.08
C GLY A 151 -16.22 -11.93 -13.15
N ASP A 152 -16.81 -12.15 -11.98
CA ASP A 152 -17.00 -11.12 -10.96
C ASP A 152 -15.79 -11.10 -10.02
N ALA A 153 -14.63 -10.67 -10.54
CA ALA A 153 -13.44 -10.55 -9.72
C ALA A 153 -13.69 -9.54 -8.59
N PRO A 154 -13.64 -9.95 -7.31
CA PRO A 154 -13.88 -9.06 -6.19
C PRO A 154 -12.69 -8.15 -5.91
N VAL A 155 -11.63 -8.28 -6.71
CA VAL A 155 -10.43 -7.45 -6.68
C VAL A 155 -10.20 -6.83 -8.05
N LEU A 156 -9.99 -5.51 -8.10
CA LEU A 156 -9.57 -4.79 -9.29
C LEU A 156 -8.08 -4.46 -9.20
N VAL A 157 -7.40 -4.53 -10.34
CA VAL A 157 -6.03 -4.02 -10.52
C VAL A 157 -6.12 -2.91 -11.54
N ILE A 158 -5.76 -1.69 -11.16
CA ILE A 158 -5.99 -0.48 -11.95
C ILE A 158 -4.65 0.20 -12.19
N VAL A 159 -4.38 0.64 -13.41
CA VAL A 159 -3.16 1.41 -13.69
C VAL A 159 -3.27 2.78 -13.00
N ALA A 160 -2.35 3.04 -12.06
CA ALA A 160 -2.22 4.30 -11.33
C ALA A 160 -1.08 5.18 -11.86
N GLU A 161 -0.20 4.64 -12.70
CA GLU A 161 0.83 5.41 -13.39
C GLU A 161 0.18 6.47 -14.30
N PRO A 162 0.58 7.74 -14.20
CA PRO A 162 0.06 8.79 -15.07
C PRO A 162 0.38 8.52 -16.54
N GLY A 163 -0.61 8.76 -17.41
CA GLY A 163 -0.48 8.62 -18.85
C GLY A 163 -1.77 8.13 -19.50
N ALA A 164 -1.68 7.71 -20.77
CA ALA A 164 -2.84 7.26 -21.55
C ALA A 164 -3.50 5.97 -21.01
N ALA A 165 -2.85 5.30 -20.07
CA ALA A 165 -3.32 4.07 -19.44
C ALA A 165 -3.99 4.29 -18.08
N LEU A 166 -3.93 5.50 -17.52
CA LEU A 166 -4.46 5.82 -16.18
C LEU A 166 -5.93 5.36 -16.08
N GLY A 167 -6.28 4.72 -14.97
CA GLY A 167 -7.63 4.20 -14.73
C GLY A 167 -7.98 2.92 -15.49
N ARG A 168 -7.10 2.40 -16.36
CA ARG A 168 -7.34 1.12 -17.03
C ARG A 168 -7.35 -0.03 -16.01
N VAL A 169 -8.42 -0.81 -16.00
CA VAL A 169 -8.52 -2.06 -15.26
C VAL A 169 -7.76 -3.18 -16.00
N GLU A 170 -6.82 -3.82 -15.31
CA GLU A 170 -6.12 -5.01 -15.78
C GLU A 170 -6.94 -6.27 -15.49
N PRO A 171 -7.05 -7.20 -16.46
CA PRO A 171 -7.78 -8.44 -16.26
C PRO A 171 -7.06 -9.33 -15.25
N VAL A 172 -7.83 -9.97 -14.38
CA VAL A 172 -7.33 -10.89 -13.34
C VAL A 172 -8.15 -12.17 -13.28
N TRP A 173 -7.55 -13.21 -12.71
CA TRP A 173 -8.23 -14.42 -12.25
C TRP A 173 -8.03 -14.53 -10.74
N TYR A 174 -8.87 -15.29 -10.04
CA TYR A 174 -8.73 -15.44 -8.59
C TYR A 174 -8.92 -16.89 -8.14
N ALA A 175 -8.37 -17.19 -6.98
CA ALA A 175 -8.58 -18.42 -6.23
C ALA A 175 -8.74 -18.08 -4.75
N THR A 176 -9.51 -18.88 -4.04
CA THR A 176 -9.80 -18.71 -2.61
C THR A 176 -9.22 -19.88 -1.84
N PHE A 177 -8.53 -19.59 -0.74
CA PHE A 177 -7.90 -20.59 0.10
C PHE A 177 -8.44 -20.45 1.51
N ALA A 178 -8.96 -21.53 2.08
CA ALA A 178 -9.31 -21.55 3.50
C ALA A 178 -8.03 -21.68 4.34
N ALA A 179 -8.00 -21.06 5.51
CA ALA A 179 -6.97 -21.35 6.49
C ALA A 179 -7.04 -22.83 6.90
N ALA A 180 -5.89 -23.40 7.29
CA ALA A 180 -5.81 -24.80 7.72
C ALA A 180 -6.56 -25.06 9.03
N ASP A 181 -6.65 -24.04 9.88
CA ASP A 181 -7.36 -24.09 11.15
C ASP A 181 -8.75 -23.46 11.03
N ASP A 182 -9.75 -24.15 11.57
CA ASP A 182 -11.13 -23.64 11.62
C ASP A 182 -11.17 -22.30 12.38
N GLY A 183 -11.68 -21.26 11.71
CA GLY A 183 -11.80 -19.92 12.28
C GLY A 183 -10.60 -18.99 12.06
N ALA A 184 -9.50 -19.46 11.43
CA ALA A 184 -8.33 -18.63 11.13
C ALA A 184 -8.47 -17.78 9.84
N GLY A 185 -9.69 -17.60 9.34
CA GLY A 185 -10.01 -16.77 8.17
C GLY A 185 -9.80 -17.47 6.83
N SER A 186 -9.68 -16.68 5.76
CA SER A 186 -9.39 -17.17 4.42
C SER A 186 -8.46 -16.21 3.68
N ALA A 187 -7.90 -16.64 2.56
CA ALA A 187 -7.12 -15.78 1.67
C ALA A 187 -7.76 -15.76 0.29
N LEU A 188 -7.89 -14.55 -0.26
CA LEU A 188 -8.18 -14.35 -1.67
C LEU A 188 -6.86 -14.08 -2.40
N VAL A 189 -6.56 -14.92 -3.39
CA VAL A 189 -5.37 -14.79 -4.22
C VAL A 189 -5.79 -14.42 -5.63
N THR A 190 -5.37 -13.24 -6.08
CA THR A 190 -5.69 -12.67 -7.38
C THR A 190 -4.45 -12.64 -8.26
N TYR A 191 -4.55 -13.20 -9.46
CA TYR A 191 -3.46 -13.32 -10.41
C TYR A 191 -3.71 -12.39 -11.60
N PRO A 192 -2.74 -11.54 -12.00
CA PRO A 192 -2.80 -10.85 -13.28
C PRO A 192 -2.99 -11.87 -14.42
N ALA A 193 -3.97 -11.65 -15.29
CA ALA A 193 -4.23 -12.53 -16.43
C ALA A 193 -3.14 -12.44 -17.51
N ARG A 194 -2.30 -11.42 -17.42
CA ARG A 194 -1.11 -11.17 -18.23
C ARG A 194 -0.07 -10.46 -17.38
N PRO A 195 1.22 -10.52 -17.73
CA PRO A 195 2.23 -9.73 -17.05
C PRO A 195 1.86 -8.24 -17.04
N LEU A 196 1.85 -7.63 -15.85
CA LEU A 196 1.61 -6.21 -15.67
C LEU A 196 2.66 -5.38 -16.42
N ALA A 197 2.36 -4.12 -16.71
CA ALA A 197 3.33 -3.24 -17.34
C ALA A 197 4.53 -3.00 -16.42
N ALA A 198 5.75 -3.05 -16.97
CA ALA A 198 6.98 -2.82 -16.22
C ALA A 198 7.07 -1.35 -15.76
N ALA A 199 7.71 -1.10 -14.62
CA ALA A 199 7.92 0.23 -14.04
C ALA A 199 6.64 1.09 -14.03
N THR A 200 5.50 0.46 -13.80
CA THR A 200 4.17 1.08 -13.84
C THR A 200 3.52 0.88 -12.49
N GLU A 201 3.04 1.96 -11.89
CA GLU A 201 2.21 1.93 -10.69
C GLU A 201 0.82 1.35 -10.99
N HIS A 202 0.40 0.39 -10.19
CA HIS A 202 -0.98 -0.11 -10.19
C HIS A 202 -1.57 0.07 -8.81
N ALA A 203 -2.83 0.49 -8.72
CA ALA A 203 -3.66 0.44 -7.54
C ALA A 203 -4.42 -0.90 -7.50
N VAL A 204 -4.37 -1.62 -6.38
CA VAL A 204 -5.18 -2.84 -6.18
C VAL A 204 -6.24 -2.63 -5.13
N VAL A 205 -7.43 -3.08 -5.47
CA VAL A 205 -8.71 -2.74 -4.86
C VAL A 205 -9.48 -3.99 -4.49
N ALA A 206 -9.91 -4.14 -3.25
CA ALA A 206 -10.98 -5.08 -2.91
C ALA A 206 -12.33 -4.35 -2.87
N LEU A 207 -13.37 -4.95 -3.45
CA LEU A 207 -14.70 -4.36 -3.56
C LEU A 207 -15.57 -4.74 -2.35
N ASP A 208 -16.37 -3.80 -1.85
CA ASP A 208 -17.42 -4.05 -0.83
C ASP A 208 -18.50 -5.03 -1.28
N THR A 209 -18.64 -5.23 -2.59
CA THR A 209 -19.53 -6.26 -3.16
C THR A 209 -19.09 -7.69 -2.84
N LEU A 210 -17.87 -7.88 -2.32
CA LEU A 210 -17.39 -9.16 -1.83
C LEU A 210 -18.18 -9.59 -0.58
N ALA A 211 -19.18 -10.43 -0.80
CA ALA A 211 -19.92 -11.07 0.27
C ALA A 211 -19.08 -12.17 0.93
N LEU A 212 -19.19 -12.30 2.25
CA LEU A 212 -18.57 -13.33 3.06
C LEU A 212 -19.57 -14.41 3.45
N THR A 213 -19.07 -15.62 3.67
CA THR A 213 -19.84 -16.73 4.21
C THR A 213 -20.40 -16.32 5.59
N GLY A 214 -21.71 -16.45 5.79
CA GLY A 214 -22.40 -15.95 6.99
C GLY A 214 -23.15 -14.63 6.81
N GLY A 215 -23.10 -14.01 5.62
CA GLY A 215 -23.98 -12.90 5.25
C GLY A 215 -23.45 -11.49 5.55
N GLY A 216 -22.13 -11.33 5.66
CA GLY A 216 -21.46 -10.03 5.81
C GLY A 216 -20.73 -9.57 4.56
N HIS A 217 -20.15 -8.38 4.63
CA HIS A 217 -19.28 -7.80 3.61
C HIS A 217 -17.95 -7.38 4.23
N LEU A 218 -16.94 -7.17 3.39
CA LEU A 218 -15.73 -6.49 3.85
C LEU A 218 -16.07 -5.03 4.21
N GLU A 219 -15.68 -4.62 5.40
CA GLU A 219 -15.72 -3.22 5.81
C GLU A 219 -14.32 -2.61 5.70
N ALA A 220 -14.23 -1.45 5.06
CA ALA A 220 -13.00 -0.69 5.01
C ALA A 220 -12.67 -0.13 6.39
N ASP A 221 -11.47 -0.43 6.89
CA ASP A 221 -10.98 0.17 8.13
C ASP A 221 -10.77 1.69 7.98
N ARG A 222 -10.52 2.36 9.11
CA ARG A 222 -10.33 3.81 9.16
C ARG A 222 -9.23 4.28 8.20
N ALA A 223 -8.05 3.64 8.23
CA ALA A 223 -6.91 4.00 7.41
C ALA A 223 -7.24 3.89 5.92
N THR A 224 -7.96 2.85 5.52
CA THR A 224 -8.45 2.63 4.16
C THR A 224 -9.46 3.70 3.76
N ARG A 225 -10.44 4.00 4.60
CA ARG A 225 -11.43 5.05 4.32
C ARG A 225 -10.78 6.42 4.13
N VAL A 226 -9.75 6.74 4.92
CA VAL A 226 -8.94 7.95 4.75
C VAL A 226 -8.11 7.90 3.46
N ALA A 227 -7.39 6.81 3.20
CA ALA A 227 -6.60 6.63 1.98
C ALA A 227 -7.43 6.89 0.71
N LEU A 228 -8.70 6.52 0.76
CA LEU A 228 -9.66 6.65 -0.34
C LEU A 228 -10.43 7.96 -0.37
N GLY A 229 -10.23 8.81 0.64
CA GLY A 229 -10.94 10.08 0.79
C GLY A 229 -12.43 9.92 1.08
N LEU A 230 -12.85 8.78 1.64
CA LEU A 230 -14.19 8.55 2.15
C LEU A 230 -14.39 9.20 3.53
N ASP A 231 -13.31 9.34 4.29
CA ASP A 231 -13.24 10.10 5.53
C ASP A 231 -12.15 11.18 5.43
N ALA A 232 -12.33 12.28 6.16
CA ALA A 232 -11.27 13.27 6.36
C ALA A 232 -10.23 12.74 7.37
N PRO A 233 -8.94 13.06 7.17
CA PRO A 233 -7.89 12.72 8.13
C PRO A 233 -8.13 13.46 9.46
N ALA A 234 -7.93 12.76 10.57
CA ALA A 234 -8.09 13.27 11.93
C ALA A 234 -6.76 13.64 12.60
N ASP A 235 -5.65 13.07 12.13
CA ASP A 235 -4.30 13.29 12.65
C ASP A 235 -3.25 13.36 11.53
N ALA A 236 -1.99 13.62 11.90
CA ALA A 236 -0.90 13.86 10.96
C ALA A 236 -0.55 12.60 10.14
N ASP A 237 -0.70 11.41 10.72
CA ASP A 237 -0.41 10.14 10.04
C ASP A 237 -1.49 9.84 9.01
N GLU A 238 -2.77 10.03 9.37
CA GLU A 238 -3.90 9.99 8.46
C GLU A 238 -3.76 11.03 7.33
N ALA A 239 -3.30 12.24 7.63
CA ALA A 239 -3.08 13.28 6.63
C ALA A 239 -1.94 12.92 5.67
N ALA A 240 -0.86 12.31 6.16
CA ALA A 240 0.24 11.81 5.34
C ALA A 240 -0.21 10.65 4.43
N LEU A 241 -1.00 9.71 4.95
CA LEU A 241 -1.60 8.64 4.16
C LEU A 241 -2.53 9.18 3.08
N PHE A 242 -3.40 10.15 3.44
CA PHE A 242 -4.29 10.81 2.49
C PHE A 242 -3.50 11.48 1.37
N ALA A 243 -2.46 12.26 1.68
CA ALA A 243 -1.63 12.91 0.68
C ALA A 243 -0.87 11.91 -0.21
N TYR A 244 -0.36 10.81 0.38
CA TYR A 244 0.35 9.76 -0.34
C TYR A 244 -0.51 9.09 -1.42
N MET A 245 -1.78 8.82 -1.10
CA MET A 245 -2.71 8.06 -1.94
C MET A 245 -3.44 8.91 -3.00
N ALA A 246 -3.04 10.18 -3.18
CA ALA A 246 -3.70 11.09 -4.11
C ALA A 246 -3.68 10.59 -5.58
N PRO A 247 -2.57 10.07 -6.13
CA PRO A 247 -2.55 9.54 -7.50
C PRO A 247 -3.49 8.35 -7.70
N GLU A 248 -3.59 7.46 -6.71
CA GLU A 248 -4.45 6.28 -6.73
C GLU A 248 -5.92 6.68 -6.69
N ARG A 249 -6.30 7.65 -5.85
CA ARG A 249 -7.67 8.19 -5.87
C ARG A 249 -8.03 8.76 -7.23
N ALA A 250 -7.10 9.43 -7.91
CA ALA A 250 -7.32 9.92 -9.27
C ALA A 250 -7.51 8.76 -10.27
N ALA A 251 -6.69 7.70 -10.16
CA ALA A 251 -6.82 6.50 -10.99
C ALA A 251 -8.15 5.76 -10.78
N LEU A 252 -8.61 5.68 -9.53
CA LEU A 252 -9.91 5.11 -9.17
C LEU A 252 -11.05 5.92 -9.78
N ALA A 253 -11.01 7.25 -9.66
CA ALA A 253 -12.03 8.12 -10.24
C ALA A 253 -12.11 7.99 -11.78
N GLU A 254 -10.97 7.78 -12.45
CA GLU A 254 -10.91 7.54 -13.90
C GLU A 254 -11.45 6.16 -14.30
N ALA A 255 -11.29 5.15 -13.43
CA ALA A 255 -11.78 3.79 -13.67
C ALA A 255 -13.32 3.67 -13.59
N GLY A 256 -13.99 4.64 -12.96
CA GLY A 256 -15.45 4.73 -12.80
C GLY A 256 -15.97 4.00 -11.57
#